data_AF-A0A7V8XQ48-F1
#
_entry.id   AF-A0A7V8XQ48-F1
#
_cell.length_a   1.000
_cell.length_b   1.000
_cell.length_c   1.000
_cell.angle_alpha   90.00
_cell.angle_beta   90.00
_cell.angle_gamma   90.00
#
_symmetry.space_group_name_H-M   'P 1'
#
loop_
_entity.id
_entity.type
_entity.pdbx_description
1 polymer ?
#
loop_
_entity_poly.entity_id
_entity_poly.type
_entity_poly.pdbx_seq_one_letter_code
_entity_poly.pdbx_strand_id
1 'polypeptide(L)'
;MADAGTLHDAFVDELRDTYDAEKQILKALPKMRKAATSPELASAFEAHLEETRGQVQRLEEVFAGLDEKVRGKHCEGVAGIIKEGKSVMEEDFDDTTMDACLIASAQRVEHYEMAAYGTLVAWARAMGHTEAADLLQQTLEEEKAADEKLSSLAEGGINQEAADSGDSGDEPDEEEAPAPKRSMKAAAVPNAAKKTARRR
;
A
#
# COMPACT_ATOMS: atom_id res chain seq x y z
N MET A 1 17.48 7.11 -26.49
CA MET A 1 18.49 6.04 -26.29
C MET A 1 19.79 6.74 -26.02
N ALA A 2 20.52 6.35 -24.98
CA ALA A 2 21.85 6.87 -24.70
C ALA A 2 22.77 6.65 -25.91
N ASP A 3 23.45 7.71 -26.36
CA ASP A 3 24.33 7.68 -27.55
C ASP A 3 25.74 7.15 -27.25
N ALA A 4 26.03 6.78 -25.99
CA ALA A 4 27.17 5.96 -25.61
C ALA A 4 26.79 5.05 -24.42
N GLY A 5 27.38 3.87 -24.32
CA GLY A 5 27.10 2.90 -23.26
C GLY A 5 27.94 3.12 -22.01
N THR A 6 28.09 4.37 -21.54
CA THR A 6 28.91 4.69 -20.37
C THR A 6 28.11 4.73 -19.07
N LEU A 7 28.81 4.75 -17.93
CA LEU A 7 28.17 4.94 -16.62
C LEU A 7 27.50 6.31 -16.49
N HIS A 8 28.08 7.36 -17.10
CA HIS A 8 27.47 8.69 -17.12
C HIS A 8 26.14 8.68 -17.88
N ASP A 9 26.10 7.99 -19.02
CA ASP A 9 24.86 7.86 -19.79
C ASP A 9 23.78 7.10 -19.02
N ALA A 10 24.15 6.02 -18.31
CA ALA A 10 23.24 5.28 -17.45
C ALA A 10 22.75 6.14 -16.27
N PHE A 11 23.65 6.91 -15.65
CA PHE A 11 23.33 7.84 -14.57
C PHE A 11 22.37 8.94 -15.01
N VAL A 12 22.59 9.55 -16.19
CA VAL A 12 21.67 10.53 -16.75
C VAL A 12 20.33 9.89 -17.12
N ASP A 13 20.30 8.66 -17.67
CA ASP A 13 19.02 7.97 -17.95
C ASP A 13 18.24 7.69 -16.66
N GLU A 14 18.91 7.25 -15.60
CA GLU A 14 18.32 7.00 -14.28
C GLU A 14 17.83 8.30 -13.60
N LEU A 15 18.58 9.41 -13.71
CA LEU A 15 18.13 10.72 -13.24
C LEU A 15 16.84 11.15 -13.93
N ARG A 16 16.71 10.87 -15.24
CA ARG A 16 15.51 11.22 -16.01
C ARG A 16 14.32 10.34 -15.65
N ASP A 17 14.56 9.07 -15.35
CA ASP A 17 13.55 8.14 -14.85
C ASP A 17 13.05 8.59 -13.47
N THR A 18 13.97 8.81 -12.53
CA THR A 18 13.68 9.30 -11.16
C THR A 18 12.95 10.64 -11.18
N TYR A 19 13.35 11.58 -12.05
CA TYR A 19 12.66 12.87 -12.19
C TYR A 19 11.21 12.73 -12.68
N ASP A 20 10.90 11.72 -13.50
CA ASP A 20 9.51 11.45 -13.87
C ASP A 20 8.76 10.73 -12.74
N ALA A 21 9.40 9.79 -12.03
CA ALA A 21 8.85 9.12 -10.85
C ALA A 21 8.32 10.15 -9.83
N GLU A 22 9.17 11.06 -9.41
CA GLU A 22 8.87 12.18 -8.51
C GLU A 22 7.67 13.02 -8.97
N LYS A 23 7.62 13.33 -10.27
CA LYS A 23 6.48 14.06 -10.86
C LYS A 23 5.19 13.27 -10.91
N GLN A 24 5.26 11.94 -11.01
CA GLN A 24 4.09 11.08 -10.91
C GLN A 24 3.60 11.02 -9.46
N ILE A 25 4.52 10.91 -8.49
CA ILE A 25 4.24 10.88 -7.06
C ILE A 25 3.60 12.19 -6.58
N LEU A 26 4.14 13.34 -7.00
CA LEU A 26 3.52 14.67 -6.77
C LEU A 26 2.04 14.74 -7.16
N LYS A 27 1.64 14.02 -8.22
CA LYS A 27 0.24 13.97 -8.69
C LYS A 27 -0.60 12.94 -7.93
N ALA A 28 0.03 11.94 -7.34
CA ALA A 28 -0.63 10.87 -6.60
C ALA A 28 -0.90 11.26 -5.14
N LEU A 29 0.04 11.95 -4.48
CA LEU A 29 -0.03 12.30 -3.05
C LEU A 29 -1.31 13.04 -2.64
N PRO A 30 -1.85 14.02 -3.41
CA PRO A 30 -3.11 14.66 -3.05
C PRO A 30 -4.30 13.69 -3.01
N LYS A 31 -4.26 12.61 -3.80
CA LYS A 31 -5.29 11.57 -3.78
C LYS A 31 -5.12 10.64 -2.58
N MET A 32 -3.87 10.30 -2.26
CA MET A 32 -3.52 9.48 -1.09
C MET A 32 -3.96 10.16 0.20
N ARG A 33 -3.61 11.45 0.37
CA ARG A 33 -4.08 12.28 1.47
C ARG A 33 -5.60 12.29 1.60
N LYS A 34 -6.32 12.43 0.48
CA LYS A 34 -7.80 12.50 0.49
C LYS A 34 -8.44 11.17 0.88
N ALA A 35 -7.79 10.06 0.54
CA ALA A 35 -8.27 8.71 0.86
C ALA A 35 -7.97 8.33 2.32
N ALA A 36 -6.94 8.92 2.92
CA ALA A 36 -6.60 8.65 4.30
C ALA A 36 -7.66 9.18 5.28
N THR A 37 -8.04 8.35 6.25
CA THR A 37 -9.01 8.71 7.29
C THR A 37 -8.33 9.08 8.61
N SER A 38 -7.18 8.48 8.91
CA SER A 38 -6.28 8.88 9.98
C SER A 38 -5.73 10.30 9.72
N PRO A 39 -5.94 11.24 10.66
CA PRO A 39 -5.36 12.59 10.56
C PRO A 39 -3.84 12.59 10.48
N GLU A 40 -3.18 11.67 11.18
CA GLU A 40 -1.73 11.51 11.19
C GLU A 40 -1.21 11.03 9.84
N LEU A 41 -1.89 10.05 9.22
CA LEU A 41 -1.55 9.55 7.88
C LEU A 41 -1.78 10.62 6.80
N ALA A 42 -2.92 11.32 6.85
CA ALA A 42 -3.20 12.43 5.93
C ALA A 42 -2.15 13.54 6.05
N SER A 43 -1.69 13.84 7.28
CA SER A 43 -0.60 14.78 7.55
C SER A 43 0.75 14.28 7.03
N ALA A 44 1.02 12.98 7.12
CA ALA A 44 2.23 12.38 6.54
C ALA A 44 2.28 12.56 5.03
N PHE A 45 1.18 12.31 4.32
CA PHE A 45 1.10 12.54 2.86
C PHE A 45 1.20 14.01 2.46
N GLU A 46 0.66 14.94 3.26
CA GLU A 46 0.82 16.37 2.99
C GLU A 46 2.26 16.84 3.21
N ALA A 47 2.92 16.36 4.27
CA ALA A 47 4.33 16.66 4.53
C ALA A 47 5.23 16.15 3.40
N HIS A 48 5.03 14.88 3.01
CA HIS A 48 5.79 14.27 1.94
C HIS A 48 5.55 14.99 0.60
N LEU A 49 4.33 15.48 0.32
CA LEU A 49 4.05 16.30 -0.86
C LEU A 49 4.91 17.57 -0.95
N GLU A 50 5.24 18.21 0.17
CA GLU A 50 6.15 19.36 0.18
C GLU A 50 7.61 18.92 0.02
N GLU A 51 8.01 17.80 0.63
CA GLU A 51 9.34 17.19 0.46
C GLU A 51 9.58 16.85 -1.02
N THR A 52 8.67 16.13 -1.67
CA THR A 52 8.70 15.78 -3.11
C THR A 52 8.83 17.00 -4.02
N ARG A 53 8.25 18.15 -3.65
CA ARG A 53 8.46 19.40 -4.44
C ARG A 53 9.90 19.90 -4.32
N GLY A 54 10.50 19.78 -3.15
CA GLY A 54 11.91 20.07 -2.91
C GLY A 54 12.82 19.09 -3.65
N GLN A 55 12.50 17.80 -3.63
CA GLN A 55 13.26 16.74 -4.30
C GLN A 55 13.28 16.94 -5.82
N VAL A 56 12.15 17.30 -6.44
CA VAL A 56 12.10 17.69 -7.86
C VAL A 56 13.02 18.87 -8.17
N GLN A 57 13.02 19.91 -7.33
CA GLN A 57 13.94 21.05 -7.51
C GLN A 57 15.40 20.62 -7.37
N ARG A 58 15.69 19.74 -6.40
CA ARG A 58 17.02 19.20 -6.17
C ARG A 58 17.54 18.41 -7.38
N LEU A 59 16.68 17.61 -8.02
CA LEU A 59 17.03 16.94 -9.29
C LEU A 59 17.31 17.94 -10.41
N GLU A 60 16.57 19.06 -10.50
CA GLU A 60 16.83 20.12 -11.48
C GLU A 60 18.20 20.78 -11.25
N GLU A 61 18.59 20.98 -10.00
CA GLU A 61 19.94 21.44 -9.63
C GLU A 61 21.02 20.42 -10.03
N VAL A 62 20.78 19.13 -9.80
CA VAL A 62 21.69 18.05 -10.23
C VAL A 62 21.87 18.06 -11.75
N PHE A 63 20.79 18.15 -12.53
CA PHE A 63 20.88 18.28 -14.00
C PHE A 63 21.70 19.50 -14.41
N ALA A 64 21.44 20.65 -13.79
CA ALA A 64 22.15 21.89 -14.10
C ALA A 64 23.66 21.79 -13.78
N GLY A 65 24.03 21.18 -12.66
CA GLY A 65 25.43 20.96 -12.27
C GLY A 65 26.20 20.01 -13.21
N LEU A 66 25.49 19.17 -13.97
CA LEU A 66 26.07 18.24 -14.94
C LEU A 66 26.07 18.79 -16.39
N ASP A 67 25.59 20.03 -16.59
CA ASP A 67 25.32 20.61 -17.92
C ASP A 67 24.37 19.74 -18.78
N GLU A 68 23.43 19.05 -18.11
CA GLU A 68 22.43 18.18 -18.74
C GLU A 68 21.07 18.88 -18.80
N LYS A 69 20.33 18.62 -19.88
CA LYS A 69 18.96 19.16 -20.00
C LYS A 69 18.02 18.41 -19.06
N VAL A 70 17.32 19.15 -18.21
CA VAL A 70 16.19 18.66 -17.41
C VAL A 70 15.12 18.10 -18.35
N ARG A 71 14.97 16.77 -18.37
CA ARG A 71 13.95 16.10 -19.18
C ARG A 71 13.59 14.75 -18.58
N GLY A 72 12.35 14.60 -18.13
CA GLY A 72 11.85 13.30 -17.68
C GLY A 72 11.83 12.24 -18.80
N LYS A 73 12.03 10.99 -18.39
CA LYS A 73 11.73 9.77 -19.15
C LYS A 73 10.65 9.05 -18.37
N HIS A 74 9.60 8.59 -19.04
CA HIS A 74 8.48 7.96 -18.32
C HIS A 74 8.97 6.80 -17.44
N CYS A 75 8.76 6.93 -16.12
CA CYS A 75 9.11 5.90 -15.15
C CYS A 75 7.98 4.87 -15.08
N GLU A 76 8.20 3.72 -15.71
CA GLU A 76 7.25 2.60 -15.70
C GLU A 76 7.12 1.95 -14.32
N GLY A 77 8.20 1.96 -13.53
CA GLY A 77 8.24 1.35 -12.19
C GLY A 77 7.25 2.01 -11.23
N VAL A 78 7.43 3.31 -10.98
CA VAL A 78 6.52 4.09 -10.14
C VAL A 78 5.11 4.21 -10.74
N ALA A 79 4.98 4.27 -12.08
CA ALA A 79 3.66 4.22 -12.72
C ALA A 79 2.90 2.94 -12.34
N GLY A 80 3.60 1.79 -12.31
CA GLY A 80 3.07 0.51 -11.86
C GLY A 80 2.63 0.53 -10.40
N ILE A 81 3.50 0.98 -9.49
CA ILE A 81 3.21 1.06 -8.05
C ILE A 81 2.01 1.99 -7.79
N ILE A 82 1.96 3.16 -8.42
CA ILE A 82 0.83 4.10 -8.31
C ILE A 82 -0.46 3.46 -8.86
N LYS A 83 -0.36 2.65 -9.91
CA LYS A 83 -1.52 1.93 -10.45
C LYS A 83 -2.02 0.87 -9.46
N GLU A 84 -1.13 0.13 -8.82
CA GLU A 84 -1.49 -0.82 -7.76
C GLU A 84 -2.19 -0.11 -6.60
N GLY A 85 -1.63 0.99 -6.10
CA GLY A 85 -2.25 1.78 -5.03
C GLY A 85 -3.63 2.34 -5.40
N LYS A 86 -3.82 2.78 -6.66
CA LYS A 86 -5.14 3.21 -7.15
C LYS A 86 -6.15 2.07 -7.18
N SER A 87 -5.76 0.88 -7.61
CA SER A 87 -6.66 -0.29 -7.60
C SER A 87 -7.09 -0.62 -6.17
N VAL A 88 -6.17 -0.55 -5.22
CA VAL A 88 -6.47 -0.78 -3.80
C VAL A 88 -7.46 0.26 -3.26
N MET A 89 -7.33 1.54 -3.65
CA MET A 89 -8.28 2.60 -3.29
C MET A 89 -9.68 2.43 -3.91
N GLU A 90 -9.86 1.53 -4.87
CA GLU A 90 -11.16 1.20 -5.48
C GLU A 90 -11.85 0.00 -4.80
N GLU A 91 -11.15 -0.70 -3.90
CA GLU A 91 -11.70 -1.81 -3.11
C GLU A 91 -12.62 -1.30 -1.98
N ASP A 92 -13.57 -2.14 -1.56
CA ASP A 92 -14.55 -1.83 -0.51
C ASP A 92 -14.05 -2.28 0.88
N PHE A 93 -12.89 -1.75 1.28
CA PHE A 93 -12.36 -1.93 2.63
C PHE A 93 -12.95 -0.89 3.59
N ASP A 94 -13.06 -1.26 4.87
CA ASP A 94 -13.35 -0.27 5.91
C ASP A 94 -12.22 0.75 6.04
N ASP A 95 -12.52 1.90 6.64
CA ASP A 95 -11.62 3.05 6.74
C ASP A 95 -10.24 2.68 7.34
N THR A 96 -10.21 1.84 8.38
CA THR A 96 -8.94 1.45 9.05
C THR A 96 -8.11 0.50 8.20
N THR A 97 -8.75 -0.48 7.57
CA THR A 97 -8.09 -1.37 6.60
C THR A 97 -7.60 -0.60 5.37
N MET A 98 -8.36 0.39 4.90
CA MET A 98 -7.93 1.27 3.81
C MET A 98 -6.67 2.03 4.20
N ASP A 99 -6.60 2.66 5.39
CA ASP A 99 -5.41 3.38 5.84
C ASP A 99 -4.15 2.49 5.90
N ALA A 100 -4.27 1.26 6.42
CA ALA A 100 -3.18 0.29 6.40
C ALA A 100 -2.72 -0.03 4.96
N CYS A 101 -3.67 -0.15 4.03
CA CYS A 101 -3.40 -0.36 2.62
C CYS A 101 -2.73 0.84 1.93
N LEU A 102 -3.11 2.08 2.29
CA LEU A 102 -2.47 3.29 1.80
C LEU A 102 -1.01 3.37 2.28
N ILE A 103 -0.75 3.03 3.56
CA ILE A 103 0.62 2.94 4.10
C ILE A 103 1.43 1.93 3.30
N ALA A 104 0.93 0.71 3.14
CA ALA A 104 1.64 -0.33 2.40
C ALA A 104 1.94 0.08 0.95
N SER A 105 1.04 0.82 0.30
CA SER A 105 1.25 1.35 -1.05
C SER A 105 2.31 2.45 -1.09
N ALA A 106 2.30 3.35 -0.11
CA ALA A 106 3.28 4.41 0.03
C ALA A 106 4.69 3.85 0.31
N GLN A 107 4.83 2.89 1.22
CA GLN A 107 6.13 2.26 1.49
C GLN A 107 6.73 1.57 0.26
N ARG A 108 5.91 1.01 -0.65
CA ARG A 108 6.43 0.48 -1.92
C ARG A 108 7.02 1.58 -2.80
N VAL A 109 6.45 2.79 -2.78
CA VAL A 109 7.00 3.97 -3.44
C VAL A 109 8.33 4.35 -2.79
N GLU A 110 8.36 4.53 -1.46
CA GLU A 110 9.59 4.90 -0.74
C GLU A 110 10.72 3.90 -1.00
N HIS A 111 10.44 2.60 -0.96
CA HIS A 111 11.43 1.57 -1.22
C HIS A 111 11.96 1.60 -2.66
N TYR A 112 11.13 1.96 -3.64
CA TYR A 112 11.57 2.18 -5.02
C TYR A 112 12.53 3.37 -5.08
N GLU A 113 12.17 4.49 -4.45
CA GLU A 113 12.97 5.72 -4.46
C GLU A 113 14.28 5.55 -3.70
N MET A 114 14.27 4.87 -2.55
CA MET A 114 15.49 4.51 -1.82
C MET A 114 16.46 3.68 -2.68
N ALA A 115 15.94 2.77 -3.51
CA ALA A 115 16.77 1.98 -4.43
C ALA A 115 17.34 2.85 -5.57
N ALA A 116 16.50 3.71 -6.17
CA ALA A 116 16.90 4.62 -7.25
C ALA A 116 17.94 5.64 -6.76
N TYR A 117 17.64 6.38 -5.69
CA TYR A 117 18.56 7.36 -5.11
C TYR A 117 19.82 6.72 -4.55
N GLY A 118 19.74 5.54 -3.92
CA GLY A 118 20.92 4.79 -3.48
C GLY A 118 21.87 4.47 -4.65
N THR A 119 21.31 4.10 -5.80
CA THR A 119 22.06 3.85 -7.04
C THR A 119 22.68 5.14 -7.59
N LEU A 120 21.88 6.21 -7.71
CA LEU A 120 22.32 7.50 -8.19
C LEU A 120 23.47 8.09 -7.35
N VAL A 121 23.35 8.04 -6.02
CA VAL A 121 24.42 8.48 -5.10
C VAL A 121 25.70 7.68 -5.33
N ALA A 122 25.60 6.35 -5.43
CA ALA A 122 26.76 5.49 -5.64
C ALA A 122 27.47 5.79 -6.97
N TRP A 123 26.71 5.95 -8.06
CA TRP A 123 27.26 6.28 -9.38
C TRP A 123 27.86 7.69 -9.43
N ALA A 124 27.17 8.68 -8.85
CA ALA A 124 27.69 10.05 -8.75
C ALA A 124 29.04 10.09 -8.02
N ARG A 125 29.16 9.38 -6.88
CA ARG A 125 30.42 9.25 -6.14
C ARG A 125 31.51 8.55 -6.97
N ALA A 126 31.17 7.46 -7.66
CA ALA A 126 32.13 6.71 -8.47
C ALA A 126 32.72 7.54 -9.62
N MET A 127 31.94 8.46 -10.18
CA MET A 127 32.37 9.37 -11.26
C MET A 127 32.97 10.69 -10.74
N GLY A 128 32.96 10.93 -9.42
CA GLY A 128 33.48 12.15 -8.81
C GLY A 128 32.55 13.35 -8.89
N HIS A 129 31.26 13.16 -9.18
CA HIS A 129 30.23 14.20 -9.14
C HIS A 129 29.79 14.45 -7.69
N THR A 130 30.68 15.03 -6.88
CA THR A 130 30.48 15.18 -5.43
C THR A 130 29.27 16.02 -5.09
N GLU A 131 29.06 17.15 -5.77
CA GLU A 131 27.91 18.03 -5.54
C GLU A 131 26.58 17.31 -5.84
N ALA A 132 26.52 16.60 -6.96
CA ALA A 132 25.34 15.78 -7.31
C ALA A 132 25.11 14.70 -6.25
N ALA A 133 26.17 13.99 -5.82
CA ALA A 133 26.06 12.96 -4.80
C ALA A 133 25.53 13.50 -3.47
N ASP A 134 25.96 14.69 -3.05
CA ASP A 134 25.51 15.31 -1.80
C ASP A 134 24.04 15.73 -1.86
N LEU A 135 23.59 16.27 -3.00
CA LEU A 135 22.18 16.59 -3.24
C LEU A 135 21.33 15.32 -3.25
N LEU A 136 21.69 14.32 -4.05
CA LEU A 136 20.96 13.05 -4.14
C LEU A 136 20.93 12.31 -2.79
N GLN A 137 21.99 12.44 -1.99
CA GLN A 137 22.05 11.87 -0.65
C GLN A 137 21.08 12.55 0.31
N GLN A 138 20.84 13.86 0.18
CA GLN A 138 19.81 14.54 0.98
C GLN A 138 18.43 13.98 0.68
N THR A 139 18.06 13.82 -0.60
CA THR A 139 16.79 13.19 -0.96
C THR A 139 16.70 11.77 -0.39
N LEU A 140 17.75 10.97 -0.55
CA LEU A 140 17.76 9.60 -0.01
C LEU A 140 17.49 9.52 1.50
N GLU A 141 17.96 10.50 2.28
CA GLU A 141 17.68 10.54 3.72
C GLU A 141 16.26 11.04 4.02
N GLU A 142 15.68 11.91 3.19
CA GLU A 142 14.27 12.29 3.27
C GLU A 142 13.35 11.07 3.03
N GLU A 143 13.61 10.24 1.99
CA GLU A 143 12.76 9.06 1.71
C GLU A 143 12.85 8.01 2.80
N LYS A 144 14.05 7.81 3.37
CA LYS A 144 14.22 6.93 4.54
C LYS A 144 13.39 7.41 5.72
N ALA A 145 13.42 8.72 5.99
CA ALA A 145 12.64 9.29 7.08
C ALA A 145 11.13 9.20 6.82
N ALA A 146 10.69 9.33 5.56
CA ALA A 146 9.32 9.13 5.15
C ALA A 146 8.87 7.67 5.39
N ASP A 147 9.65 6.69 4.96
CA ASP A 147 9.37 5.26 5.21
C ASP A 147 9.38 4.90 6.70
N GLU A 148 10.33 5.43 7.48
CA GLU A 148 10.37 5.25 8.94
C GLU A 148 9.11 5.82 9.61
N LYS A 149 8.62 6.98 9.13
CA LYS A 149 7.38 7.59 9.62
C LYS A 149 6.16 6.75 9.24
N LEU A 150 6.10 6.23 8.02
CA LEU A 150 5.04 5.32 7.59
C LEU A 150 5.02 4.03 8.40
N SER A 151 6.18 3.42 8.64
CA SER A 151 6.36 2.25 9.50
C SER A 151 5.87 2.54 10.93
N SER A 152 6.24 3.70 11.48
CA SER A 152 5.80 4.13 12.81
C SER A 152 4.29 4.31 12.91
N LEU A 153 3.63 4.77 11.85
CA LEU A 153 2.16 4.88 11.80
C LEU A 153 1.49 3.50 11.69
N ALA A 154 2.04 2.62 10.85
CA ALA A 154 1.53 1.26 10.68
C ALA A 154 1.60 0.48 12.00
N GLU A 155 2.77 0.46 12.65
CA GLU A 155 3.00 -0.24 13.92
C GLU A 155 2.46 0.51 15.13
N GLY A 156 2.19 1.82 15.00
CA GLY A 156 1.73 2.70 16.07
C GLY A 156 0.24 2.63 16.36
N GLY A 157 -0.53 1.85 15.60
CA GLY A 157 -1.95 1.60 15.87
C GLY A 157 -2.75 1.20 14.64
N ILE A 158 -2.45 1.77 13.47
CA ILE A 158 -3.28 1.60 12.26
C ILE A 158 -3.41 0.12 11.87
N ASN A 159 -2.32 -0.65 11.89
CA ASN A 159 -2.39 -2.08 11.57
C ASN A 159 -3.17 -2.88 12.61
N GLN A 160 -3.08 -2.50 13.89
CA GLN A 160 -3.81 -3.20 14.96
C GLN A 160 -5.30 -2.89 14.88
N GLU A 161 -5.67 -1.63 14.65
CA GLU A 161 -7.06 -1.22 14.45
C GLU A 161 -7.70 -1.94 13.25
N ALA A 162 -6.99 -2.02 12.12
CA ALA A 162 -7.43 -2.78 10.95
C ALA A 162 -7.55 -4.29 11.21
N ALA A 163 -6.70 -4.86 12.06
CA ALA A 163 -6.79 -6.28 12.41
C ALA A 163 -7.98 -6.56 13.33
N ASP A 164 -8.28 -5.65 14.26
CA ASP A 164 -9.36 -5.80 15.25
C ASP A 164 -10.75 -5.54 14.65
N SER A 165 -10.85 -4.69 13.61
CA SER A 165 -12.13 -4.37 12.94
C SER A 165 -12.77 -5.59 12.27
N GLY A 166 -11.96 -6.54 11.79
CA GLY A 166 -12.40 -7.79 11.17
C GLY A 166 -12.97 -8.86 12.11
N ASP A 167 -12.74 -8.74 13.43
CA ASP A 167 -13.16 -9.75 14.44
C ASP A 167 -14.52 -9.40 15.11
N SER A 168 -15.04 -8.20 14.87
CA SER A 168 -16.30 -7.73 15.47
C SER A 168 -17.58 -8.24 14.78
N GLY A 169 -17.45 -9.15 13.82
CA GLY A 169 -18.55 -9.63 12.95
C GLY A 169 -19.13 -11.01 13.25
N ASP A 170 -18.58 -11.79 14.18
CA ASP A 170 -19.12 -13.10 14.60
C ASP A 170 -19.45 -13.08 16.10
N GLU A 171 -20.50 -12.35 16.50
CA GLU A 171 -21.25 -12.79 17.68
C GLU A 171 -21.93 -14.12 17.31
N PRO A 172 -21.67 -15.22 18.04
CA PRO A 172 -22.40 -16.45 17.79
C PRO A 172 -23.88 -16.20 18.09
N ASP A 173 -24.72 -16.35 17.06
CA ASP A 173 -26.18 -16.41 17.18
C ASP A 173 -26.53 -17.24 18.43
N GLU A 174 -27.15 -16.59 19.43
CA GLU A 174 -27.60 -17.26 20.64
C GLU A 174 -28.46 -18.45 20.23
N GLU A 175 -27.98 -19.65 20.54
CA GLU A 175 -28.64 -20.92 20.22
C GLU A 175 -30.06 -20.90 20.83
N GLU A 176 -31.07 -20.63 20.01
CA GLU A 176 -32.48 -20.63 20.42
C GLU A 176 -32.82 -22.04 20.91
N ALA A 177 -32.86 -22.20 22.24
CA ALA A 177 -33.14 -23.48 22.88
C ALA A 177 -34.45 -24.09 22.35
N PRO A 178 -34.46 -25.36 21.91
CA PRO A 178 -35.65 -25.92 21.27
C PRO A 178 -36.79 -26.07 22.29
N ALA A 179 -37.94 -25.50 21.95
CA ALA A 179 -39.18 -25.61 22.71
C ALA A 179 -39.57 -27.08 23.01
N PRO A 180 -40.19 -27.37 24.17
CA PRO A 180 -40.49 -28.73 24.57
C PRO A 180 -41.59 -29.34 23.70
N LYS A 181 -41.29 -30.50 23.09
CA LYS A 181 -42.24 -31.28 22.28
C LYS A 181 -43.43 -31.74 23.12
N ARG A 182 -44.65 -31.33 22.74
CA ARG A 182 -45.93 -31.81 23.28
C ARG A 182 -46.05 -33.32 23.06
N SER A 183 -46.29 -34.09 24.12
CA SER A 183 -46.60 -35.51 24.03
C SER A 183 -47.98 -35.72 23.39
N MET A 184 -48.01 -36.45 22.27
CA MET A 184 -49.26 -36.89 21.65
C MET A 184 -49.75 -38.17 22.32
N LYS A 185 -51.06 -38.19 22.61
CA LYS A 185 -51.82 -39.28 23.21
C LYS A 185 -51.76 -40.56 22.35
N ALA A 186 -51.74 -41.69 23.05
CA ALA A 186 -51.76 -43.05 22.53
C ALA A 186 -52.95 -43.32 21.58
N ALA A 187 -52.66 -43.94 20.44
CA ALA A 187 -53.65 -44.47 19.50
C ALA A 187 -54.02 -45.92 19.86
N ALA A 188 -55.32 -46.21 19.81
CA ALA A 188 -55.91 -47.53 19.97
C ALA A 188 -55.62 -48.43 18.75
N VAL A 189 -55.41 -49.72 19.01
CA VAL A 189 -55.21 -50.77 17.99
C VAL A 189 -56.44 -51.71 18.00
N PRO A 190 -57.12 -51.94 16.87
CA PRO A 190 -57.99 -53.10 16.72
C PRO A 190 -57.20 -54.24 16.04
N ASN A 191 -57.26 -55.45 16.61
CA ASN A 191 -56.73 -56.65 15.95
C ASN A 191 -57.84 -57.69 15.78
N ALA A 192 -58.11 -58.06 14.52
CA ALA A 192 -59.08 -59.07 14.15
C ALA A 192 -58.40 -60.44 13.94
N ALA A 193 -58.92 -61.41 14.68
CA ALA A 193 -59.13 -62.83 14.34
C ALA A 193 -57.99 -63.65 13.69
N LYS A 194 -57.48 -64.62 14.46
CA LYS A 194 -57.05 -65.93 13.95
C LYS A 194 -58.09 -67.00 14.32
N LYS A 195 -58.64 -67.66 13.30
CA LYS A 195 -59.39 -68.92 13.35
C LYS A 195 -58.44 -70.08 13.67
N THR A 196 -58.84 -70.97 14.58
CA THR A 196 -58.57 -72.41 14.49
C THR A 196 -59.61 -73.24 15.29
N ALA A 197 -60.34 -74.09 14.55
CA ALA A 197 -60.92 -75.42 14.86
C ALA A 197 -61.04 -75.87 16.33
N ARG A 198 -62.13 -76.50 16.81
CA ARG A 198 -62.77 -77.79 16.43
C ARG A 198 -63.90 -77.97 17.49
N ARG A 199 -65.06 -78.58 17.27
CA ARG A 199 -65.29 -80.04 17.22
C ARG A 199 -66.82 -80.28 17.16
N ARG A 200 -67.17 -81.43 16.57
CA ARG A 200 -68.40 -82.19 16.87
C ARG A 200 -68.44 -82.58 18.34
#